data_AF-A0A3B8LMP8-F1
#
_entry.id   AF-A0A3B8LMP8-F1
#
_cell.length_a   1.000
_cell.length_b   1.000
_cell.length_c   1.000
_cell.angle_alpha   90.00
_cell.angle_beta   90.00
_cell.angle_gamma   90.00
#
_symmetry.space_group_name_H-M   'P 1'
#
loop_
_entity.id
_entity.type
_entity.pdbx_description
1 polymer ?
#
loop_
_entity_poly.entity_id
_entity_poly.type
_entity_poly.pdbx_seq_one_letter_code
_entity_poly.pdbx_strand_id
1 'polypeptide(L)'
;MRTSPYKSQKASTETFQYTANFDFVPFIVRFLQGEKFKQAHHTLPIGKPESLTLETIERFREVLNRATFSYLCQQTGWQRSLFLQAHKEHPQQGRLWDAPNWQDLSLSFSEQSLELALAIFNISRRPPGAQTTKKIKSKDADPKEQDTIKQQLRVQNKHIKASQKHLPTLAPERNGDLLFHHIAFCRLVETKLSGKCKSEDFANNPLNIITHFHRFDTITDEHGASFERLLAKDMTPLLPWLGLDWARQWVLTETERWNGGLEQFHHYNQNMSTMLKHWLALVVGKEETHCHLLVPLVRYYERLFEKYEQTQPWVEQFQLMVRNLRIMERQDYSRTWIETWTPALYLKRAYDEATTYHPVEREPAQRLFMECYQHSSFKQALEKIHELTEILQPKVG
;
A
#
# COMPACT_ATOMS: atom_id res chain seq x y z
N MET A 1 49.14 -20.60 -21.03
CA MET A 1 48.73 -20.74 -19.62
C MET A 1 47.24 -20.44 -19.49
N ARG A 2 46.40 -21.47 -19.32
CA ARG A 2 44.97 -21.31 -19.04
C ARG A 2 44.82 -21.01 -17.55
N THR A 3 44.39 -19.80 -17.20
CA THR A 3 44.06 -19.44 -15.82
C THR A 3 42.89 -20.29 -15.33
N SER A 4 43.04 -20.87 -14.15
CA SER A 4 42.08 -21.80 -13.55
C SER A 4 40.73 -21.10 -13.27
N PRO A 5 39.59 -21.64 -13.75
CA PRO A 5 38.26 -21.06 -13.52
C PRO A 5 37.85 -21.03 -12.03
N TYR A 6 38.56 -21.78 -11.17
CA TYR A 6 38.29 -21.83 -9.73
C TYR A 6 38.67 -20.54 -8.97
N LYS A 7 39.63 -19.74 -9.46
CA LYS A 7 40.01 -18.48 -8.78
C LYS A 7 38.99 -17.35 -9.03
N SER A 8 38.31 -17.33 -10.17
CA SER A 8 37.33 -16.27 -10.47
C SER A 8 36.00 -16.49 -9.73
N GLN A 9 35.60 -17.73 -9.47
CA GLN A 9 34.39 -18.03 -8.71
C GLN A 9 34.52 -17.66 -7.23
N LYS A 10 35.63 -18.00 -6.55
CA LYS A 10 35.85 -17.60 -5.14
C LYS A 10 35.86 -16.09 -4.92
N ALA A 11 36.58 -15.35 -5.77
CA ALA A 11 36.62 -13.89 -5.71
C ALA A 11 35.23 -13.25 -5.95
N SER A 12 34.39 -13.89 -6.78
CA SER A 12 33.01 -13.44 -6.99
C SER A 12 32.13 -13.66 -5.76
N THR A 13 32.26 -14.79 -5.07
CA THR A 13 31.49 -15.12 -3.87
C THR A 13 31.80 -14.19 -2.70
N GLU A 14 33.08 -13.92 -2.43
CA GLU A 14 33.50 -12.98 -1.37
C GLU A 14 33.00 -11.56 -1.66
N THR A 15 33.04 -11.12 -2.92
CA THR A 15 32.52 -9.81 -3.33
C THR A 15 31.00 -9.72 -3.13
N PHE A 16 30.25 -10.78 -3.46
CA PHE A 16 28.80 -10.81 -3.23
C PHE A 16 28.44 -10.78 -1.74
N GLN A 17 29.16 -11.55 -0.92
CA GLN A 17 28.94 -11.55 0.54
C GLN A 17 29.26 -10.18 1.16
N TYR A 18 30.33 -9.53 0.70
CA TYR A 18 30.65 -8.16 1.11
C TYR A 18 29.55 -7.17 0.72
N THR A 19 29.12 -7.15 -0.54
CA THR A 19 28.01 -6.30 -0.99
C THR A 19 26.73 -6.58 -0.21
N ALA A 20 26.41 -7.85 0.06
CA ALA A 20 25.21 -8.22 0.79
C ALA A 20 25.22 -7.67 2.23
N ASN A 21 26.33 -7.81 2.95
CA ASN A 21 26.41 -7.37 4.34
C ASN A 21 26.62 -5.87 4.50
N PHE A 22 27.42 -5.24 3.65
CA PHE A 22 27.87 -3.85 3.83
C PHE A 22 27.13 -2.82 2.97
N ASP A 23 26.49 -3.24 1.87
CA ASP A 23 25.71 -2.34 1.03
C ASP A 23 24.21 -2.63 1.11
N PHE A 24 23.80 -3.89 0.94
CA PHE A 24 22.39 -4.26 0.83
C PHE A 24 21.62 -4.11 2.15
N VAL A 25 22.08 -4.71 3.25
CA VAL A 25 21.38 -4.58 4.54
C VAL A 25 21.28 -3.11 4.99
N PRO A 26 22.36 -2.29 4.98
CA PRO A 26 22.26 -0.87 5.32
C PRO A 26 21.36 -0.07 4.37
N PHE A 27 21.33 -0.42 3.08
CA PHE A 27 20.40 0.19 2.14
C PHE A 27 18.95 -0.08 2.53
N ILE A 28 18.60 -1.34 2.84
CA ILE A 28 17.21 -1.71 3.18
C ILE A 28 16.77 -1.01 4.45
N VAL A 29 17.63 -0.92 5.47
CA VAL A 29 17.34 -0.17 6.71
C VAL A 29 16.96 1.28 6.38
N ARG A 30 17.81 1.98 5.61
CA ARG A 30 17.55 3.39 5.23
C ARG A 30 16.31 3.56 4.36
N PHE A 31 16.11 2.65 3.40
CA PHE A 31 14.96 2.65 2.52
C PHE A 31 13.66 2.54 3.32
N LEU A 32 13.59 1.61 4.27
CA LEU A 32 12.40 1.41 5.11
C LEU A 32 12.16 2.56 6.09
N GLN A 33 13.22 3.21 6.55
CA GLN A 33 13.15 4.43 7.36
C GLN A 33 12.72 5.67 6.55
N GLY A 34 12.63 5.58 5.22
CA GLY A 34 12.34 6.73 4.36
C GLY A 34 13.49 7.73 4.29
N GLU A 35 14.70 7.32 4.68
CA GLU A 35 15.87 8.17 4.64
C GLU A 35 16.40 8.33 3.21
N LYS A 36 17.07 9.45 2.95
CA LYS A 36 17.85 9.60 1.70
C LYS A 36 19.00 8.60 1.72
N PHE A 37 18.92 7.59 0.88
CA PHE A 37 20.01 6.63 0.70
C PHE A 37 20.90 7.01 -0.48
N LYS A 38 22.18 6.65 -0.37
CA LYS A 38 23.08 6.64 -1.53
C LYS A 38 22.63 5.50 -2.44
N GLN A 39 22.46 5.81 -3.73
CA GLN A 39 22.08 4.80 -4.71
C GLN A 39 23.15 3.70 -4.76
N ALA A 40 22.72 2.45 -4.79
CA ALA A 40 23.62 1.30 -4.81
C ALA A 40 24.58 1.35 -6.00
N HIS A 41 25.84 0.95 -5.78
CA HIS A 41 26.87 0.83 -6.82
C HIS A 41 27.03 -0.60 -7.36
N HIS A 42 26.64 -1.58 -6.55
CA HIS A 42 26.70 -3.01 -6.86
C HIS A 42 25.29 -3.57 -7.12
N THR A 43 25.21 -4.73 -7.75
CA THR A 43 23.97 -5.47 -7.97
C THR A 43 24.13 -6.87 -7.41
N LEU A 44 23.05 -7.41 -6.84
CA LEU A 44 23.01 -8.78 -6.35
C LEU A 44 22.17 -9.65 -7.32
N PRO A 45 22.49 -10.95 -7.46
CA PRO A 45 21.65 -11.85 -8.24
C PRO A 45 20.27 -11.97 -7.60
N ILE A 46 19.23 -11.92 -8.45
CA ILE A 46 17.83 -12.13 -8.06
C ILE A 46 17.41 -13.55 -8.45
N GLY A 47 16.51 -14.18 -7.68
CA GLY A 47 16.09 -15.57 -7.85
C GLY A 47 17.17 -16.60 -7.50
N LYS A 48 18.16 -16.18 -6.70
CA LYS A 48 19.26 -17.01 -6.19
C LYS A 48 19.56 -16.66 -4.74
N PRO A 49 18.58 -16.77 -3.82
CA PRO A 49 18.76 -16.36 -2.43
C PRO A 49 19.86 -17.18 -1.72
N GLU A 50 20.16 -18.39 -2.20
CA GLU A 50 21.27 -19.25 -1.73
C GLU A 50 22.66 -18.64 -1.91
N SER A 51 22.77 -17.58 -2.72
CA SER A 51 24.00 -16.81 -2.85
C SER A 51 24.31 -15.92 -1.64
N LEU A 52 23.31 -15.70 -0.77
CA LEU A 52 23.45 -14.99 0.49
C LEU A 52 23.82 -15.95 1.62
N THR A 53 24.58 -15.48 2.61
CA THR A 53 24.89 -16.29 3.78
C THR A 53 23.67 -16.38 4.71
N LEU A 54 23.58 -17.45 5.49
CA LEU A 54 22.54 -17.61 6.52
C LEU A 54 22.50 -16.41 7.48
N GLU A 55 23.67 -15.92 7.88
CA GLU A 55 23.81 -14.72 8.73
C GLU A 55 23.18 -13.47 8.09
N THR A 56 23.37 -13.25 6.78
CA THR A 56 22.74 -12.13 6.08
C THR A 56 21.22 -12.29 6.06
N ILE A 57 20.71 -13.51 5.82
CA ILE A 57 19.27 -13.78 5.78
C ILE A 57 18.64 -13.56 7.16
N GLU A 58 19.28 -14.02 8.23
CA GLU A 58 18.83 -13.82 9.60
C GLU A 58 18.79 -12.33 9.97
N ARG A 59 19.89 -11.60 9.72
CA ARG A 59 19.94 -10.14 9.94
C ARG A 59 18.88 -9.41 9.14
N PHE A 60 18.67 -9.82 7.89
CA PHE A 60 17.64 -9.23 7.05
C PHE A 60 16.24 -9.44 7.65
N ARG A 61 15.92 -10.64 8.12
CA ARG A 61 14.64 -10.92 8.81
C ARG A 61 14.47 -10.10 10.08
N GLU A 62 15.52 -9.93 10.87
CA GLU A 62 15.48 -9.05 12.06
C GLU A 62 15.20 -7.60 11.67
N VAL A 63 15.85 -7.10 10.62
CA VAL A 63 15.63 -5.76 10.07
C VAL A 63 14.19 -5.61 9.59
N LEU A 64 13.64 -6.58 8.84
CA LEU A 64 12.26 -6.53 8.36
C LEU A 64 11.25 -6.51 9.51
N ASN A 65 11.43 -7.36 10.51
CA ASN A 65 10.61 -7.36 11.72
C ASN A 65 10.60 -5.98 12.38
N ARG A 66 11.79 -5.44 12.68
CA ARG A 66 11.92 -4.12 13.33
C ARG A 66 11.33 -2.99 12.49
N ALA A 67 11.58 -3.00 11.18
CA ALA A 67 11.11 -1.96 10.28
C ALA A 67 9.59 -1.99 10.09
N THR A 68 9.02 -3.18 9.89
CA THR A 68 7.58 -3.38 9.78
C THR A 68 6.88 -2.93 11.06
N PHE A 69 7.42 -3.32 12.20
CA PHE A 69 6.91 -2.91 13.48
C PHE A 69 7.01 -1.38 13.70
N SER A 70 8.17 -0.80 13.39
CA SER A 70 8.39 0.65 13.47
C SER A 70 7.42 1.43 12.59
N TYR A 71 7.14 0.92 11.38
CA TYR A 71 6.14 1.49 10.48
C TYR A 71 4.75 1.50 11.11
N LEU A 72 4.27 0.35 11.61
CA LEU A 72 2.97 0.27 12.30
C LEU A 72 2.89 1.28 13.45
N CYS A 73 3.92 1.30 14.32
CA CYS A 73 4.04 2.25 15.42
C CYS A 73 3.95 3.71 14.97
N GLN A 74 4.75 4.10 13.99
CA GLN A 74 4.80 5.48 13.50
C GLN A 74 3.49 5.92 12.85
N GLN A 75 2.83 5.04 12.08
CA GLN A 75 1.63 5.43 11.35
C GLN A 75 0.42 5.61 12.28
N THR A 76 0.16 4.65 13.16
CA THR A 76 -1.10 4.61 13.90
C THR A 76 -0.97 4.15 15.35
N GLY A 77 0.15 3.52 15.72
CA GLY A 77 0.31 2.93 17.06
C GLY A 77 0.16 3.89 18.22
N TRP A 78 0.76 5.09 18.10
CA TRP A 78 0.77 6.07 19.19
C TRP A 78 -0.60 6.63 19.54
N GLN A 79 -1.56 6.50 18.63
CA GLN A 79 -2.91 7.02 18.82
C GLN A 79 -3.67 6.11 19.79
N ARG A 80 -4.40 6.71 20.72
CA ARG A 80 -5.38 5.98 21.51
C ARG A 80 -6.57 5.66 20.61
N SER A 81 -6.87 4.38 20.48
CA SER A 81 -7.98 3.89 19.68
C SER A 81 -8.82 2.91 20.49
N LEU A 82 -10.07 2.75 20.08
CA LEU A 82 -10.87 1.59 20.46
C LEU A 82 -10.50 0.43 19.52
N PHE A 83 -10.31 -0.75 20.08
CA PHE A 83 -9.98 -1.96 19.33
C PHE A 83 -10.46 -3.22 20.05
N LEU A 84 -10.49 -4.34 19.31
CA LEU A 84 -10.76 -5.66 19.86
C LEU A 84 -9.44 -6.38 20.14
N GLN A 85 -9.35 -7.02 21.31
CA GLN A 85 -8.30 -8.00 21.61
C GLN A 85 -8.87 -9.39 21.40
N ALA A 86 -8.04 -10.33 20.94
CA ALA A 86 -8.38 -11.74 20.97
C ALA A 86 -8.75 -12.10 22.41
N HIS A 87 -9.92 -12.72 22.61
CA HIS A 87 -10.44 -13.19 23.91
C HIS A 87 -11.07 -12.13 24.84
N LYS A 88 -11.32 -10.90 24.41
CA LYS A 88 -12.08 -9.91 25.20
C LYS A 88 -13.51 -9.74 24.67
N GLU A 89 -14.47 -9.76 25.60
CA GLU A 89 -15.91 -9.56 25.30
C GLU A 89 -16.29 -8.08 25.07
N HIS A 90 -15.40 -7.16 25.46
CA HIS A 90 -15.63 -5.72 25.34
C HIS A 90 -14.48 -5.05 24.60
N PRO A 91 -14.78 -4.05 23.75
CA PRO A 91 -13.77 -3.18 23.16
C PRO A 91 -12.84 -2.61 24.24
N GLN A 92 -11.56 -2.51 23.91
CA GLN A 92 -10.55 -1.91 24.77
C GLN A 92 -10.16 -0.55 24.22
N GLN A 93 -9.90 0.40 25.11
CA GLN A 93 -9.34 1.71 24.74
C GLN A 93 -7.88 1.78 25.20
N GLY A 94 -6.97 2.02 24.27
CA GLY A 94 -5.54 2.02 24.58
C GLY A 94 -4.70 2.41 23.38
N ARG A 95 -3.37 2.37 23.53
CA ARG A 95 -2.49 2.49 22.37
C ARG A 95 -2.32 1.11 21.77
N LEU A 96 -2.32 1.04 20.45
CA LEU A 96 -2.20 -0.27 19.79
C LEU A 96 -0.85 -0.93 20.08
N TRP A 97 0.21 -0.14 20.33
CA TRP A 97 1.54 -0.64 20.70
C TRP A 97 1.71 -1.02 22.18
N ASP A 98 0.65 -1.08 23.00
CA ASP A 98 0.79 -1.57 24.36
C ASP A 98 1.09 -3.10 24.34
N ALA A 99 2.04 -3.55 25.16
CA ALA A 99 2.67 -4.89 25.08
C ALA A 99 1.73 -6.11 24.99
N PRO A 100 0.53 -6.16 25.61
CA PRO A 100 -0.39 -7.29 25.46
C PRO A 100 -0.84 -7.50 24.01
N ASN A 101 -0.98 -6.43 23.22
CA ASN A 101 -1.42 -6.50 21.83
C ASN A 101 -0.35 -7.07 20.89
N TRP A 102 0.92 -7.05 21.31
CA TRP A 102 2.04 -7.51 20.49
C TRP A 102 2.19 -9.02 20.49
N GLN A 103 1.78 -9.68 21.57
CA GLN A 103 1.93 -11.13 21.69
C GLN A 103 1.15 -11.84 20.57
N ASP A 104 0.07 -11.22 20.08
CA ASP A 104 -0.75 -11.71 18.98
C ASP A 104 -0.18 -11.35 17.59
N LEU A 105 0.76 -10.39 17.51
CA LEU A 105 1.38 -9.91 16.27
C LEU A 105 2.59 -10.78 15.89
N SER A 106 2.35 -12.04 15.53
CA SER A 106 3.40 -12.92 15.01
C SER A 106 3.69 -12.63 13.52
N LEU A 107 4.69 -11.78 13.25
CA LEU A 107 5.12 -11.48 11.88
C LEU A 107 6.01 -12.58 11.32
N SER A 108 5.66 -13.10 10.14
CA SER A 108 6.45 -14.10 9.45
C SER A 108 6.74 -13.67 8.02
N PHE A 109 7.98 -13.88 7.59
CA PHE A 109 8.47 -13.50 6.25
C PHE A 109 8.92 -14.76 5.50
N SER A 110 8.58 -14.84 4.22
CA SER A 110 9.05 -15.87 3.29
C SER A 110 10.27 -15.38 2.50
N GLU A 111 10.72 -16.19 1.55
CA GLU A 111 11.77 -15.79 0.61
C GLU A 111 11.33 -14.64 -0.32
N GLN A 112 10.01 -14.47 -0.52
CA GLN A 112 9.45 -13.41 -1.36
C GLN A 112 9.84 -12.02 -0.86
N SER A 113 9.87 -11.83 0.46
CA SER A 113 10.32 -10.56 1.07
C SER A 113 11.79 -10.26 0.77
N LEU A 114 12.64 -11.29 0.75
CA LEU A 114 14.06 -11.13 0.41
C LEU A 114 14.23 -10.81 -1.07
N GLU A 115 13.53 -11.53 -1.95
CA GLU A 115 13.55 -11.28 -3.39
C GLU A 115 13.04 -9.87 -3.73
N LEU A 116 11.98 -9.40 -3.07
CA LEU A 116 11.49 -8.04 -3.22
C LEU A 116 12.54 -7.00 -2.81
N ALA A 117 13.20 -7.20 -1.65
CA ALA A 117 14.26 -6.32 -1.21
C ALA A 117 15.43 -6.27 -2.20
N LEU A 118 15.85 -7.42 -2.73
CA LEU A 118 16.89 -7.52 -3.76
C LEU A 118 16.48 -6.81 -5.05
N ALA A 119 15.21 -6.97 -5.47
CA ALA A 119 14.67 -6.27 -6.63
C ALA A 119 14.75 -4.75 -6.46
N ILE A 120 14.29 -4.23 -5.32
CA ILE A 120 14.31 -2.80 -4.99
C ILE A 120 15.74 -2.28 -4.93
N PHE A 121 16.64 -3.00 -4.27
CA PHE A 121 18.06 -2.66 -4.20
C PHE A 121 18.66 -2.49 -5.59
N ASN A 122 18.45 -3.48 -6.47
CA ASN A 122 18.95 -3.45 -7.84
C ASN A 122 18.35 -2.31 -8.67
N ILE A 123 17.05 -2.04 -8.53
CA ILE A 123 16.34 -1.00 -9.30
C ILE A 123 16.72 0.41 -8.82
N SER A 124 16.97 0.59 -7.52
CA SER A 124 17.35 1.87 -6.92
C SER A 124 18.69 2.44 -7.43
N ARG A 125 19.48 1.62 -8.12
CA ARG A 125 20.81 1.95 -8.63
C ARG A 125 20.85 3.19 -9.52
N ARG A 126 21.93 3.97 -9.42
CA ARG A 126 22.22 5.09 -10.34
C ARG A 126 22.66 4.55 -11.70
N PRO A 127 22.17 5.10 -12.83
CA PRO A 127 22.89 4.92 -14.09
C PRO A 127 24.32 5.49 -13.95
N PRO A 128 25.31 4.98 -14.69
CA PRO A 128 26.67 5.53 -14.66
C PRO A 128 26.65 7.04 -14.90
N GLY A 129 27.41 7.79 -14.08
CA GLY A 129 27.43 9.25 -14.15
C GLY A 129 27.91 9.79 -15.51
N ALA A 130 27.66 11.08 -15.76
CA ALA A 130 28.10 11.78 -16.97
C ALA A 130 29.63 11.69 -17.21
N GLN A 131 30.42 11.54 -16.15
CA GLN A 131 31.87 11.35 -16.25
C GLN A 131 32.25 9.95 -16.76
N THR A 132 31.51 8.90 -16.36
CA THR A 132 31.72 7.52 -16.83
C THR A 132 31.33 7.40 -18.30
N THR A 133 30.22 8.04 -18.71
CA THR A 133 29.80 8.10 -20.12
C THR A 133 30.71 9.01 -20.97
N LYS A 134 31.25 10.10 -20.43
CA LYS A 134 32.31 10.89 -21.08
C LYS A 134 33.63 10.12 -21.21
N LYS A 135 34.04 9.33 -20.21
CA LYS A 135 35.22 8.45 -20.29
C LYS A 135 35.06 7.37 -21.36
N ILE A 136 33.90 6.73 -21.47
CA ILE A 136 33.60 5.73 -22.51
C ILE A 136 33.62 6.36 -23.92
N LYS A 137 33.24 7.64 -24.04
CA LYS A 137 33.23 8.38 -25.31
C LYS A 137 34.54 9.12 -25.61
N SER A 138 35.49 9.14 -24.67
CA SER A 138 36.79 9.77 -24.85
C SER A 138 37.63 8.94 -25.82
N LYS A 139 38.21 9.58 -26.84
CA LYS A 139 39.17 8.93 -27.75
C LYS A 139 40.48 8.52 -27.04
N ASP A 140 40.75 9.08 -25.86
CA ASP A 140 42.01 8.90 -25.13
C ASP A 140 41.93 7.88 -23.98
N ALA A 141 40.77 7.27 -23.73
CA ALA A 141 40.65 6.26 -22.68
C ALA A 141 41.11 4.88 -23.17
N ASP A 142 41.89 4.17 -22.34
CA ASP A 142 42.41 2.83 -22.64
C ASP A 142 41.27 1.89 -23.11
N PRO A 143 41.38 1.27 -24.30
CA PRO A 143 40.37 0.34 -24.82
C PRO A 143 39.99 -0.76 -23.82
N LYS A 144 40.94 -1.25 -23.00
CA LYS A 144 40.66 -2.26 -21.97
C LYS A 144 39.80 -1.72 -20.83
N GLU A 145 40.03 -0.48 -20.41
CA GLU A 145 39.21 0.19 -19.40
C GLU A 145 37.79 0.43 -19.93
N GLN A 146 37.67 0.88 -21.19
CA GLN A 146 36.37 1.07 -21.84
C GLN A 146 35.58 -0.24 -21.95
N ASP A 147 36.22 -1.34 -22.35
CA ASP A 147 35.58 -2.65 -22.46
C ASP A 147 35.15 -3.21 -21.11
N THR A 148 35.98 -3.03 -20.08
CA THR A 148 35.64 -3.41 -18.70
C THR A 148 34.42 -2.64 -18.20
N ILE A 149 34.37 -1.33 -18.41
CA ILE A 149 33.22 -0.49 -18.04
C ILE A 149 31.97 -0.92 -18.81
N LYS A 150 32.06 -1.12 -20.14
CA LYS A 150 30.93 -1.59 -20.96
C LYS A 150 30.42 -2.95 -20.49
N GLN A 151 31.32 -3.88 -20.14
CA GLN A 151 30.95 -5.20 -19.65
C GLN A 151 30.24 -5.12 -18.29
N GLN A 152 30.76 -4.31 -17.35
CA GLN A 152 30.09 -4.06 -16.07
C GLN A 152 28.69 -3.47 -16.27
N LEU A 153 28.54 -2.49 -17.17
CA LEU A 153 27.23 -1.89 -17.49
C LEU A 153 26.24 -2.89 -18.09
N ARG A 154 26.71 -3.78 -18.97
CA ARG A 154 25.87 -4.85 -19.55
C ARG A 154 25.37 -5.81 -18.48
N VAL A 155 26.23 -6.26 -17.58
CA VAL A 155 25.86 -7.14 -16.47
C VAL A 155 24.86 -6.45 -15.54
N GLN A 156 25.09 -5.18 -15.20
CA GLN A 156 24.20 -4.41 -14.32
C GLN A 156 22.82 -4.17 -14.94
N ASN A 157 22.78 -3.77 -16.21
CA ASN A 157 21.51 -3.60 -16.93
C ASN A 157 20.74 -4.93 -17.04
N LYS A 158 21.44 -6.06 -17.14
CA LYS A 158 20.82 -7.38 -17.08
C LYS A 158 20.14 -7.63 -15.73
N HIS A 159 20.80 -7.30 -14.62
CA HIS A 159 20.21 -7.45 -13.27
C HIS A 159 19.01 -6.52 -13.05
N ILE A 160 19.09 -5.25 -13.46
CA ILE A 160 17.96 -4.31 -13.35
C ILE A 160 16.75 -4.84 -14.14
N LYS A 161 16.95 -5.24 -15.40
CA LYS A 161 15.87 -5.81 -16.22
C LYS A 161 15.31 -7.11 -15.64
N ALA A 162 16.17 -7.95 -15.07
CA ALA A 162 15.74 -9.16 -14.38
C ALA A 162 14.87 -8.82 -13.15
N SER A 163 15.28 -7.84 -12.33
CA SER A 163 14.51 -7.38 -11.19
C SER A 163 13.16 -6.79 -11.59
N GLN A 164 13.11 -5.94 -12.62
CA GLN A 164 11.85 -5.41 -13.15
C GLN A 164 10.92 -6.51 -13.69
N LYS A 165 11.47 -7.55 -14.34
CA LYS A 165 10.68 -8.69 -14.80
C LYS A 165 10.19 -9.57 -13.66
N HIS A 166 10.92 -9.62 -12.55
CA HIS A 166 10.59 -10.48 -11.41
C HIS A 166 9.57 -9.84 -10.47
N LEU A 167 9.55 -8.51 -10.32
CA LEU A 167 8.63 -7.81 -9.42
C LEU A 167 7.17 -8.26 -9.53
N PRO A 168 6.54 -8.35 -10.72
CA PRO A 168 5.14 -8.77 -10.85
C PRO A 168 4.86 -10.20 -10.39
N THR A 169 5.91 -11.03 -10.30
CA THR A 169 5.80 -12.45 -9.90
C THR A 169 5.92 -12.67 -8.40
N LEU A 170 6.28 -11.62 -7.64
CA LEU A 170 6.48 -11.70 -6.19
C LEU A 170 5.15 -11.57 -5.46
N ALA A 171 4.47 -12.69 -5.24
CA ALA A 171 3.22 -12.72 -4.49
C ALA A 171 3.51 -12.86 -2.97
N PRO A 172 2.97 -11.99 -2.11
CA PRO A 172 3.16 -12.12 -0.67
C PRO A 172 2.40 -13.34 -0.13
N GLU A 173 3.10 -14.24 0.57
CA GLU A 173 2.53 -15.49 1.08
C GLU A 173 2.09 -15.36 2.55
N ARG A 174 2.88 -14.63 3.34
CA ARG A 174 2.71 -14.48 4.79
C ARG A 174 2.28 -13.07 5.18
N ASN A 175 1.78 -12.89 6.40
CA ASN A 175 1.40 -11.57 6.93
C ASN A 175 2.56 -10.55 6.90
N GLY A 176 3.78 -10.98 7.24
CA GLY A 176 4.98 -10.15 7.16
C GLY A 176 5.31 -9.77 5.71
N ASP A 177 5.13 -10.69 4.75
CA ASP A 177 5.34 -10.41 3.32
C ASP A 177 4.36 -9.36 2.82
N LEU A 178 3.07 -9.47 3.17
CA LEU A 178 2.04 -8.48 2.82
C LEU A 178 2.42 -7.09 3.31
N LEU A 179 2.79 -6.97 4.59
CA LEU A 179 3.18 -5.69 5.17
C LEU A 179 4.47 -5.14 4.56
N PHE A 180 5.51 -5.95 4.43
CA PHE A 180 6.77 -5.50 3.85
C PHE A 180 6.58 -5.06 2.40
N HIS A 181 5.82 -5.83 1.62
CA HIS A 181 5.49 -5.49 0.24
C HIS A 181 4.69 -4.18 0.15
N HIS A 182 3.78 -3.94 1.10
CA HIS A 182 3.05 -2.68 1.18
C HIS A 182 3.96 -1.49 1.56
N ILE A 183 4.77 -1.64 2.60
CA ILE A 183 5.73 -0.61 3.03
C ILE A 183 6.69 -0.26 1.89
N ALA A 184 7.22 -1.29 1.21
CA ALA A 184 8.10 -1.12 0.07
C ALA A 184 7.43 -0.31 -1.05
N PHE A 185 6.17 -0.61 -1.38
CA PHE A 185 5.40 0.15 -2.35
C PHE A 185 5.25 1.62 -1.93
N CYS A 186 4.81 1.89 -0.69
CA CYS A 186 4.68 3.26 -0.17
C CYS A 186 6.01 4.03 -0.28
N ARG A 187 7.13 3.41 0.12
CA ARG A 187 8.45 4.04 0.05
C ARG A 187 8.90 4.31 -1.40
N LEU A 188 8.59 3.43 -2.35
CA LEU A 188 8.89 3.67 -3.77
C LEU A 188 8.10 4.86 -4.32
N VAL A 189 6.84 5.00 -3.93
CA VAL A 189 5.99 6.14 -4.27
C VAL A 189 6.56 7.44 -3.68
N GLU A 190 6.84 7.45 -2.37
CA GLU A 190 7.38 8.62 -1.66
C GLU A 190 8.75 9.08 -2.19
N THR A 191 9.65 8.14 -2.48
CA THR A 191 11.01 8.44 -2.95
C THR A 191 11.10 8.78 -4.43
N LYS A 192 9.96 8.81 -5.15
CA LYS A 192 9.88 9.01 -6.61
C LYS A 192 10.73 8.02 -7.40
N LEU A 193 11.05 6.87 -6.81
CA LEU A 193 11.61 5.73 -7.52
C LEU A 193 10.55 4.98 -8.34
N SER A 194 9.27 5.34 -8.17
CA SER A 194 8.16 4.90 -9.03
C SER A 194 8.40 5.10 -10.52
N GLY A 195 9.25 6.03 -10.96
CA GLY A 195 9.65 6.12 -12.37
C GLY A 195 10.35 4.87 -12.92
N LYS A 196 10.73 3.91 -12.06
CA LYS A 196 11.42 2.67 -12.43
C LYS A 196 10.60 1.39 -12.23
N CYS A 197 9.44 1.47 -11.56
CA CYS A 197 8.55 0.34 -11.29
C CYS A 197 7.10 0.79 -11.52
N LYS A 198 6.30 -0.07 -12.14
CA LYS A 198 4.88 0.22 -12.35
C LYS A 198 4.10 -0.07 -11.07
N SER A 199 2.99 0.64 -10.84
CA SER A 199 2.10 0.31 -9.71
C SER A 199 1.56 -1.10 -9.86
N GLU A 200 1.30 -1.52 -11.10
CA GLU A 200 0.77 -2.82 -11.48
C GLU A 200 1.69 -3.97 -11.05
N ASP A 201 3.00 -3.71 -10.92
CA ASP A 201 3.97 -4.69 -10.39
C ASP A 201 3.67 -5.06 -8.92
N PHE A 202 2.84 -4.28 -8.23
CA PHE A 202 2.47 -4.42 -6.82
C PHE A 202 0.97 -4.72 -6.60
N ALA A 203 0.20 -4.94 -7.66
CA ALA A 203 -1.26 -5.13 -7.63
C ALA A 203 -1.69 -6.46 -6.98
N ASN A 204 -0.79 -7.44 -6.88
CA ASN A 204 -1.07 -8.72 -6.22
C ASN A 204 -1.21 -8.62 -4.70
N ASN A 205 -0.93 -7.46 -4.10
CA ASN A 205 -1.05 -7.24 -2.68
C ASN A 205 -2.34 -6.44 -2.36
N PRO A 206 -3.32 -7.04 -1.67
CA PRO A 206 -4.58 -6.38 -1.35
C PRO A 206 -4.41 -5.12 -0.50
N LEU A 207 -3.36 -5.03 0.33
CA LEU A 207 -3.06 -3.81 1.11
C LEU A 207 -2.72 -2.62 0.21
N ASN A 208 -2.06 -2.85 -0.92
CA ASN A 208 -1.74 -1.78 -1.86
C ASN A 208 -2.97 -1.31 -2.61
N ILE A 209 -3.81 -2.24 -3.07
CA ILE A 209 -5.07 -1.90 -3.74
C ILE A 209 -5.96 -1.10 -2.79
N ILE A 210 -6.14 -1.57 -1.55
CA ILE A 210 -7.06 -0.91 -0.62
C ILE A 210 -6.59 0.51 -0.26
N THR A 211 -5.28 0.74 -0.09
CA THR A 211 -4.73 2.06 0.31
C THR A 211 -4.49 3.01 -0.85
N HIS A 212 -4.19 2.49 -2.03
CA HIS A 212 -3.69 3.26 -3.17
C HIS A 212 -4.43 2.93 -4.48
N PHE A 213 -5.70 2.56 -4.41
CA PHE A 213 -6.56 2.17 -5.55
C PHE A 213 -6.45 3.08 -6.78
N HIS A 214 -6.26 4.39 -6.59
CA HIS A 214 -6.15 5.39 -7.66
C HIS A 214 -4.87 5.29 -8.50
N ARG A 215 -3.91 4.46 -8.10
CA ARG A 215 -2.61 4.28 -8.78
C ARG A 215 -2.55 3.07 -9.70
N PHE A 216 -3.55 2.20 -9.61
CA PHE A 216 -3.66 0.98 -10.40
C PHE A 216 -4.59 1.23 -11.57
N ASP A 217 -4.46 0.44 -12.63
CA ASP A 217 -5.50 0.28 -13.64
C ASP A 217 -6.85 -0.16 -13.01
N THR A 218 -7.87 -0.41 -13.86
CA THR A 218 -9.20 -0.81 -13.39
C THR A 218 -9.14 -1.99 -12.42
N ILE A 219 -9.71 -1.80 -11.22
CA ILE A 219 -9.81 -2.88 -10.23
C ILE A 219 -10.78 -3.96 -10.75
N THR A 220 -10.35 -5.23 -10.71
CA THR A 220 -11.09 -6.38 -11.22
C THR A 220 -11.66 -7.22 -10.08
N ASP A 221 -12.52 -8.18 -10.41
CA ASP A 221 -13.04 -9.15 -9.44
C ASP A 221 -11.93 -10.03 -8.84
N GLU A 222 -10.84 -10.28 -9.57
CA GLU A 222 -9.66 -11.00 -9.05
C GLU A 222 -8.99 -10.23 -7.91
N HIS A 223 -8.87 -8.90 -8.06
CA HIS A 223 -8.42 -8.03 -6.97
C HIS A 223 -9.38 -8.11 -5.79
N GLY A 224 -10.70 -8.11 -6.03
CA GLY A 224 -11.71 -8.29 -5.00
C GLY A 224 -11.56 -9.60 -4.23
N ALA A 225 -11.33 -10.72 -4.91
CA ALA A 225 -11.08 -12.02 -4.29
C ALA A 225 -9.83 -12.02 -3.41
N SER A 226 -8.79 -11.25 -3.79
CA SER A 226 -7.57 -11.13 -2.98
C SER A 226 -7.80 -10.50 -1.61
N PHE A 227 -8.88 -9.73 -1.42
CA PHE A 227 -9.18 -9.09 -0.13
C PHE A 227 -9.48 -10.12 0.97
N GLU A 228 -9.92 -11.32 0.62
CA GLU A 228 -10.14 -12.41 1.59
C GLU A 228 -8.87 -12.71 2.41
N ARG A 229 -7.69 -12.51 1.81
CA ARG A 229 -6.41 -12.68 2.50
C ARG A 229 -6.24 -11.76 3.71
N LEU A 230 -6.89 -10.59 3.71
CA LEU A 230 -6.87 -9.63 4.82
C LEU A 230 -7.61 -10.16 6.05
N LEU A 231 -8.58 -11.05 5.88
CA LEU A 231 -9.35 -11.67 6.97
C LEU A 231 -8.72 -12.97 7.49
N ALA A 232 -7.57 -13.40 6.95
CA ALA A 232 -6.87 -14.55 7.48
C ALA A 232 -6.45 -14.32 8.94
N LYS A 233 -6.42 -15.40 9.73
CA LYS A 233 -6.17 -15.35 11.18
C LYS A 233 -4.87 -14.63 11.58
N ASP A 234 -3.85 -14.70 10.73
CA ASP A 234 -2.54 -14.05 10.94
C ASP A 234 -2.53 -12.55 10.61
N MET A 235 -3.54 -12.07 9.87
CA MET A 235 -3.73 -10.67 9.48
C MET A 235 -4.77 -9.96 10.33
N THR A 236 -5.79 -10.65 10.85
CA THR A 236 -6.85 -10.04 11.67
C THR A 236 -6.32 -9.15 12.81
N PRO A 237 -5.28 -9.55 13.58
CA PRO A 237 -4.74 -8.71 14.65
C PRO A 237 -4.10 -7.39 14.17
N LEU A 238 -3.71 -7.32 12.89
CA LEU A 238 -3.13 -6.13 12.26
C LEU A 238 -4.18 -5.15 11.74
N LEU A 239 -5.41 -5.60 11.47
CA LEU A 239 -6.45 -4.79 10.85
C LEU A 239 -6.80 -3.50 11.63
N PRO A 240 -6.83 -3.48 12.98
CA PRO A 240 -7.05 -2.22 13.71
C PRO A 240 -6.00 -1.15 13.40
N TRP A 241 -4.74 -1.56 13.21
CA TRP A 241 -3.65 -0.65 12.86
C TRP A 241 -3.77 -0.13 11.44
N LEU A 242 -4.04 -1.05 10.51
CA LEU A 242 -4.13 -0.78 9.08
C LEU A 242 -5.36 0.05 8.75
N GLY A 243 -6.51 -0.24 9.36
CA GLY A 243 -7.76 0.48 9.13
C GLY A 243 -7.68 1.98 9.44
N LEU A 244 -6.92 2.37 10.47
CA LEU A 244 -6.66 3.78 10.78
C LEU A 244 -5.81 4.47 9.71
N ASP A 245 -4.84 3.75 9.14
CA ASP A 245 -4.03 4.24 8.02
C ASP A 245 -4.88 4.35 6.75
N TRP A 246 -5.70 3.35 6.43
CA TRP A 246 -6.57 3.36 5.25
C TRP A 246 -7.46 4.58 5.20
N ALA A 247 -8.19 4.86 6.29
CA ALA A 247 -9.05 6.04 6.38
C ALA A 247 -8.28 7.35 6.14
N ARG A 248 -7.05 7.44 6.64
CA ARG A 248 -6.17 8.60 6.40
C ARG A 248 -5.73 8.67 4.94
N GLN A 249 -5.28 7.56 4.36
CA GLN A 249 -4.82 7.51 2.97
C GLN A 249 -5.96 7.89 2.02
N TRP A 250 -7.15 7.32 2.19
CA TRP A 250 -8.31 7.64 1.34
C TRP A 250 -8.62 9.13 1.34
N VAL A 251 -8.57 9.80 2.50
CA VAL A 251 -8.74 11.27 2.57
C VAL A 251 -7.62 12.01 1.83
N LEU A 252 -6.36 11.60 2.03
CA LEU A 252 -5.21 12.25 1.38
C LEU A 252 -5.30 12.14 -0.15
N THR A 253 -5.77 11.00 -0.65
CA THR A 253 -5.86 10.72 -2.08
C THR A 253 -7.05 11.38 -2.77
N GLU A 254 -8.01 11.97 -2.03
CA GLU A 254 -9.12 12.71 -2.64
C GLU A 254 -8.67 13.84 -3.56
N THR A 255 -7.52 14.44 -3.28
CA THR A 255 -6.92 15.45 -4.15
C THR A 255 -6.58 14.88 -5.54
N GLU A 256 -6.20 13.61 -5.63
CA GLU A 256 -5.89 12.93 -6.88
C GLU A 256 -7.13 12.74 -7.77
N ARG A 257 -8.34 12.68 -7.20
CA ARG A 257 -9.60 12.67 -7.98
C ARG A 257 -9.68 13.85 -8.93
N TRP A 258 -9.12 15.00 -8.52
CA TRP A 258 -9.27 16.27 -9.19
C TRP A 258 -8.08 16.64 -10.10
N ASN A 259 -6.94 15.97 -9.96
CA ASN A 259 -5.64 16.40 -10.50
C ASN A 259 -5.31 15.94 -11.94
N GLY A 260 -6.26 15.39 -12.70
CA GLY A 260 -6.01 14.86 -14.05
C GLY A 260 -7.15 15.02 -15.04
N GLY A 261 -8.09 15.95 -14.77
CA GLY A 261 -9.28 16.14 -15.60
C GLY A 261 -10.26 14.99 -15.50
N LEU A 262 -11.15 14.89 -16.49
CA LEU A 262 -12.33 14.03 -16.45
C LEU A 262 -12.01 12.53 -16.44
N GLU A 263 -10.96 12.11 -17.16
CA GLU A 263 -10.52 10.70 -17.21
C GLU A 263 -10.00 10.24 -15.85
N GLN A 264 -9.13 11.03 -15.22
CA GLN A 264 -8.64 10.74 -13.87
C GLN A 264 -9.77 10.73 -12.83
N PHE A 265 -10.72 11.68 -12.94
CA PHE A 265 -11.90 11.72 -12.08
C PHE A 265 -12.71 10.42 -12.20
N HIS A 266 -12.97 9.96 -13.42
CA HIS A 266 -13.70 8.72 -13.69
C HIS A 266 -12.99 7.51 -13.12
N HIS A 267 -11.70 7.39 -13.45
CA HIS A 267 -10.86 6.29 -13.04
C HIS A 267 -10.77 6.18 -11.51
N TYR A 268 -10.55 7.32 -10.83
CA TYR A 268 -10.57 7.39 -9.38
C TYR A 268 -11.89 6.89 -8.80
N ASN A 269 -13.02 7.40 -9.29
CA ASN A 269 -14.33 7.04 -8.77
C ASN A 269 -14.69 5.58 -9.03
N GLN A 270 -14.38 5.05 -10.21
CA GLN A 270 -14.57 3.63 -10.54
C GLN A 270 -13.75 2.71 -9.64
N ASN A 271 -12.46 3.02 -9.46
CA ASN A 271 -11.60 2.20 -8.62
C ASN A 271 -12.02 2.32 -7.15
N MET A 272 -12.40 3.50 -6.69
CA MET A 272 -12.91 3.69 -5.34
C MET A 272 -14.20 2.91 -5.10
N SER A 273 -15.20 3.05 -5.97
CA SER A 273 -16.50 2.38 -5.82
C SER A 273 -16.35 0.86 -5.88
N THR A 274 -15.50 0.35 -6.78
CA THR A 274 -15.21 -1.08 -6.93
C THR A 274 -14.48 -1.63 -5.70
N MET A 275 -13.43 -0.95 -5.24
CA MET A 275 -12.70 -1.32 -4.02
C MET A 275 -13.63 -1.37 -2.81
N LEU A 276 -14.45 -0.33 -2.60
CA LEU A 276 -15.38 -0.25 -1.48
C LEU A 276 -16.47 -1.31 -1.57
N LYS A 277 -16.97 -1.61 -2.77
CA LYS A 277 -17.95 -2.68 -3.01
C LYS A 277 -17.37 -4.04 -2.62
N HIS A 278 -16.16 -4.38 -3.06
CA HIS A 278 -15.51 -5.64 -2.69
C HIS A 278 -15.24 -5.71 -1.19
N TRP A 279 -14.74 -4.62 -0.60
CA TRP A 279 -14.51 -4.55 0.84
C TRP A 279 -15.79 -4.77 1.66
N LEU A 280 -16.88 -4.07 1.30
CA LEU A 280 -18.17 -4.25 1.96
C LEU A 280 -18.72 -5.66 1.78
N ALA A 281 -18.69 -6.21 0.56
CA ALA A 281 -19.16 -7.57 0.32
C ALA A 281 -18.42 -8.60 1.20
N LEU A 282 -17.13 -8.40 1.43
CA LEU A 282 -16.31 -9.25 2.28
C LEU A 282 -16.65 -9.11 3.77
N VAL A 283 -16.81 -7.88 4.26
CA VAL A 283 -17.06 -7.61 5.69
C VAL A 283 -18.49 -7.97 6.11
N VAL A 284 -19.43 -7.98 5.15
CA VAL A 284 -20.87 -8.15 5.40
C VAL A 284 -21.37 -9.55 5.02
N GLY A 285 -20.79 -10.16 3.99
CA GLY A 285 -21.36 -11.35 3.36
C GLY A 285 -21.06 -12.68 4.04
N LYS A 286 -20.16 -12.75 5.03
CA LYS A 286 -19.60 -14.01 5.55
C LYS A 286 -19.83 -14.24 7.05
N GLU A 287 -21.05 -14.03 7.55
CA GLU A 287 -21.38 -14.03 9.00
C GLU A 287 -20.99 -12.67 9.61
N GLU A 288 -21.86 -12.04 10.39
CA GLU A 288 -21.75 -10.65 10.89
C GLU A 288 -20.55 -10.39 11.85
N THR A 289 -19.57 -11.28 11.88
CA THR A 289 -18.43 -11.31 12.81
C THR A 289 -17.43 -10.16 12.61
N HIS A 290 -17.48 -9.49 11.45
CA HIS A 290 -16.46 -8.52 11.05
C HIS A 290 -16.92 -7.06 11.03
N CYS A 291 -18.07 -6.70 11.63
CA CYS A 291 -18.59 -5.32 11.63
C CYS A 291 -17.59 -4.25 12.11
N HIS A 292 -16.63 -4.59 12.98
CA HIS A 292 -15.56 -3.69 13.40
C HIS A 292 -14.69 -3.17 12.23
N LEU A 293 -14.64 -3.89 11.12
CA LEU A 293 -13.94 -3.51 9.90
C LEU A 293 -14.66 -2.43 9.07
N LEU A 294 -15.85 -2.00 9.52
CA LEU A 294 -16.54 -0.82 9.00
C LEU A 294 -16.02 0.48 9.62
N VAL A 295 -15.30 0.42 10.75
CA VAL A 295 -14.76 1.61 11.45
C VAL A 295 -13.89 2.49 10.53
N PRO A 296 -13.00 1.96 9.67
CA PRO A 296 -12.24 2.79 8.73
C PRO A 296 -13.11 3.65 7.81
N LEU A 297 -14.27 3.14 7.37
CA LEU A 297 -15.18 3.89 6.52
C LEU A 297 -15.88 5.03 7.27
N VAL A 298 -16.30 4.77 8.52
CA VAL A 298 -16.84 5.82 9.40
C VAL A 298 -15.82 6.96 9.54
N ARG A 299 -14.55 6.62 9.82
CA ARG A 299 -13.46 7.60 9.97
C ARG A 299 -13.13 8.33 8.68
N TYR A 300 -13.19 7.64 7.54
CA TYR A 300 -12.98 8.27 6.24
C TYR A 300 -14.01 9.35 5.95
N TYR A 301 -15.31 9.02 6.02
CA TYR A 301 -16.36 9.99 5.76
C TYR A 301 -16.41 11.10 6.81
N GLU A 302 -16.18 10.79 8.08
CA GLU A 302 -16.05 11.78 9.15
C GLU A 302 -14.98 12.83 8.78
N ARG A 303 -13.77 12.38 8.43
CA ARG A 303 -12.65 13.26 8.07
C ARG A 303 -12.86 13.98 6.74
N LEU A 304 -13.46 13.30 5.75
CA LEU A 304 -13.76 13.88 4.44
C LEU A 304 -14.66 15.11 4.58
N PHE A 305 -15.64 15.06 5.48
CA PHE A 305 -16.63 16.11 5.70
C PHE A 305 -16.37 16.95 6.96
N GLU A 306 -15.22 16.77 7.63
CA GLU A 306 -14.85 17.54 8.83
C GLU A 306 -14.79 19.05 8.53
N LYS A 307 -14.30 19.41 7.34
CA LYS A 307 -14.27 20.79 6.84
C LYS A 307 -15.42 21.02 5.88
N TYR A 308 -16.59 21.27 6.46
CA TYR A 308 -17.88 21.52 5.78
C TYR A 308 -17.78 22.41 4.53
N GLU A 309 -16.93 23.44 4.58
CA GLU A 309 -16.74 24.45 3.54
C GLU A 309 -16.19 23.89 2.21
N GLN A 310 -15.70 22.64 2.18
CA GLN A 310 -15.07 22.05 1.00
C GLN A 310 -16.06 21.45 -0.02
N THR A 311 -17.33 21.24 0.36
CA THR A 311 -18.32 20.57 -0.48
C THR A 311 -18.72 21.38 -1.72
N GLN A 312 -19.01 22.67 -1.55
CA GLN A 312 -19.38 23.57 -2.64
C GLN A 312 -18.26 23.72 -3.70
N PRO A 313 -16.99 23.94 -3.33
CA PRO A 313 -15.87 23.93 -4.27
C PRO A 313 -15.77 22.64 -5.12
N TRP A 314 -16.05 21.48 -4.54
CA TRP A 314 -16.04 20.21 -5.29
C TRP A 314 -17.15 20.15 -6.35
N VAL A 315 -18.35 20.61 -6.01
CA VAL A 315 -19.47 20.68 -6.95
C VAL A 315 -19.14 21.65 -8.10
N GLU A 316 -18.62 22.83 -7.79
CA GLU A 316 -18.21 23.82 -8.80
C GLU A 316 -17.12 23.27 -9.71
N GLN A 317 -16.11 22.63 -9.14
CA GLN A 317 -15.04 21.99 -9.91
C GLN A 317 -15.58 20.88 -10.82
N PHE A 318 -16.48 20.03 -10.31
CA PHE A 318 -17.16 19.01 -11.11
C PHE A 318 -17.95 19.62 -12.27
N GLN A 319 -18.77 20.64 -11.99
CA GLN A 319 -19.57 21.33 -13.01
C GLN A 319 -18.70 21.95 -14.10
N LEU A 320 -17.54 22.51 -13.75
CA LEU A 320 -16.56 23.02 -14.70
C LEU A 320 -16.00 21.91 -15.59
N MET A 321 -15.64 20.75 -15.02
CA MET A 321 -15.11 19.61 -15.79
C MET A 321 -16.12 19.06 -16.80
N VAL A 322 -17.40 18.99 -16.41
CA VAL A 322 -18.45 18.36 -17.24
C VAL A 322 -19.24 19.36 -18.11
N ARG A 323 -18.90 20.65 -18.07
CA ARG A 323 -19.66 21.75 -18.72
C ARG A 323 -19.90 21.55 -20.22
N ASN A 324 -18.95 20.93 -20.91
CA ASN A 324 -19.00 20.76 -22.37
C ASN A 324 -19.55 19.38 -22.81
N LEU A 325 -19.90 18.51 -21.85
CA LEU A 325 -20.43 17.18 -22.13
C LEU A 325 -21.93 17.22 -22.41
N ARG A 326 -22.45 16.19 -23.07
CA ARG A 326 -23.90 15.97 -23.23
C ARG A 326 -24.52 15.62 -21.88
N ILE A 327 -25.82 15.86 -21.73
CA ILE A 327 -26.54 15.62 -20.47
C ILE A 327 -26.35 14.17 -19.97
N MET A 328 -26.46 13.18 -20.86
CA MET A 328 -26.26 11.77 -20.53
C MET A 328 -24.87 11.49 -19.97
N GLU A 329 -23.82 12.04 -20.59
CA GLU A 329 -22.44 11.87 -20.13
C GLU A 329 -22.27 12.50 -18.75
N ARG A 330 -22.80 13.72 -18.53
CA ARG A 330 -22.77 14.36 -17.19
C ARG A 330 -23.41 13.49 -16.14
N GLN A 331 -24.56 12.89 -16.45
CA GLN A 331 -25.27 11.99 -15.54
C GLN A 331 -24.44 10.74 -15.22
N ASP A 332 -23.75 10.17 -16.21
CA ASP A 332 -22.87 9.01 -15.99
C ASP A 332 -21.73 9.37 -15.02
N TYR A 333 -21.07 10.52 -15.20
CA TYR A 333 -20.02 10.97 -14.28
C TYR A 333 -20.58 11.28 -12.88
N SER A 334 -21.72 11.96 -12.79
CA SER A 334 -22.40 12.20 -11.50
C SER A 334 -22.71 10.90 -10.78
N ARG A 335 -23.24 9.90 -11.50
CA ARG A 335 -23.55 8.59 -10.94
C ARG A 335 -22.30 7.90 -10.39
N THR A 336 -21.20 7.86 -11.17
CA THR A 336 -19.95 7.26 -10.68
C THR A 336 -19.41 7.94 -9.43
N TRP A 337 -19.60 9.26 -9.30
CA TRP A 337 -19.21 9.97 -8.09
C TRP A 337 -20.13 9.63 -6.90
N ILE A 338 -21.45 9.65 -7.10
CA ILE A 338 -22.42 9.26 -6.07
C ILE A 338 -22.19 7.81 -5.57
N GLU A 339 -21.80 6.90 -6.46
CA GLU A 339 -21.48 5.50 -6.10
C GLU A 339 -20.38 5.40 -5.03
N THR A 340 -19.43 6.34 -5.01
CA THR A 340 -18.37 6.39 -3.98
C THR A 340 -18.89 6.71 -2.56
N TRP A 341 -20.12 7.23 -2.44
CA TRP A 341 -20.76 7.55 -1.15
C TRP A 341 -21.83 6.55 -0.74
N THR A 342 -22.23 5.65 -1.63
CA THR A 342 -23.20 4.58 -1.33
C THR A 342 -22.79 3.75 -0.09
N PRO A 343 -21.49 3.46 0.15
CA PRO A 343 -21.05 2.81 1.38
C PRO A 343 -21.46 3.52 2.68
N ALA A 344 -21.62 4.85 2.68
CA ALA A 344 -22.05 5.59 3.87
C ALA A 344 -23.49 5.24 4.27
N LEU A 345 -24.38 5.05 3.30
CA LEU A 345 -25.76 4.61 3.54
C LEU A 345 -25.79 3.20 4.16
N TYR A 346 -24.86 2.34 3.71
CA TYR A 346 -24.69 1.02 4.30
C TYR A 346 -24.27 1.10 5.78
N LEU A 347 -23.31 1.97 6.12
CA LEU A 347 -22.90 2.16 7.52
C LEU A 347 -24.08 2.56 8.41
N LYS A 348 -24.95 3.45 7.93
CA LYS A 348 -26.17 3.82 8.64
C LYS A 348 -27.08 2.61 8.86
N ARG A 349 -27.33 1.82 7.81
CA ARG A 349 -28.19 0.63 7.91
C ARG A 349 -27.62 -0.38 8.91
N ALA A 350 -26.32 -0.66 8.84
CA ALA A 350 -25.64 -1.57 9.77
C ALA A 350 -25.74 -1.07 11.22
N TYR A 351 -25.66 0.25 11.42
CA TYR A 351 -25.86 0.85 12.74
C TYR A 351 -27.30 0.69 13.23
N ASP A 352 -28.29 1.05 12.40
CA ASP A 352 -29.70 0.94 12.74
C ASP A 352 -30.07 -0.52 13.07
N GLU A 353 -29.59 -1.48 12.28
CA GLU A 353 -29.75 -2.92 12.51
C GLU A 353 -29.11 -3.35 13.85
N ALA A 354 -27.87 -2.94 14.11
CA ALA A 354 -27.19 -3.23 15.37
C ALA A 354 -27.92 -2.65 16.59
N THR A 355 -28.66 -1.54 16.45
CA THR A 355 -29.47 -0.97 17.54
C THR A 355 -30.71 -1.80 17.89
N THR A 356 -31.19 -2.66 16.99
CA THR A 356 -32.36 -3.52 17.25
C THR A 356 -32.06 -4.64 18.24
N TYR A 357 -30.80 -5.08 18.32
CA TYR A 357 -30.34 -6.06 19.31
C TYR A 357 -30.24 -5.45 20.70
N HIS A 358 -30.60 -6.23 21.72
CA HIS A 358 -30.44 -5.82 23.11
C HIS A 358 -28.94 -5.60 23.41
N PRO A 359 -28.54 -4.56 24.18
CA PRO A 359 -27.12 -4.24 24.41
C PRO A 359 -26.25 -5.42 24.90
N VAL A 360 -26.84 -6.33 25.68
CA VAL A 360 -26.16 -7.54 26.20
C VAL A 360 -25.93 -8.59 25.10
N GLU A 361 -26.81 -8.65 24.10
CA GLU A 361 -26.76 -9.64 23.01
C GLU A 361 -25.80 -9.24 21.89
N ARG A 362 -25.38 -7.96 21.84
CA ARG A 362 -24.48 -7.46 20.81
C ARG A 362 -23.11 -8.10 20.91
N GLU A 363 -22.57 -8.51 19.77
CA GLU A 363 -21.21 -9.04 19.66
C GLU A 363 -20.15 -7.93 19.92
N PRO A 364 -18.93 -8.29 20.36
CA PRO A 364 -17.85 -7.32 20.58
C PRO A 364 -17.56 -6.46 19.34
N ALA A 365 -17.60 -7.05 18.14
CA ALA A 365 -17.41 -6.34 16.87
C ALA A 365 -18.49 -5.29 16.59
N GLN A 366 -19.75 -5.63 16.87
CA GLN A 366 -20.87 -4.69 16.77
C GLN A 366 -20.73 -3.57 17.79
N ARG A 367 -20.38 -3.88 19.04
CA ARG A 367 -20.14 -2.88 20.11
C ARG A 367 -19.07 -1.87 19.68
N LEU A 368 -17.92 -2.34 19.19
CA LEU A 368 -16.85 -1.46 18.70
C LEU A 368 -17.31 -0.55 17.55
N PHE A 369 -18.00 -1.12 16.57
CA PHE A 369 -18.52 -0.35 15.43
C PHE A 369 -19.51 0.73 15.90
N MET A 370 -20.49 0.35 16.72
CA MET A 370 -21.50 1.27 17.25
C MET A 370 -20.89 2.39 18.09
N GLU A 371 -19.93 2.07 18.95
CA GLU A 371 -19.24 3.06 19.79
C GLU A 371 -18.48 4.07 18.94
N CYS A 372 -17.73 3.59 17.93
CA CYS A 372 -17.07 4.45 16.96
C CYS A 372 -18.07 5.33 16.18
N TYR A 373 -19.20 4.77 15.74
CA TYR A 373 -20.24 5.50 15.02
C TYR A 373 -20.85 6.60 15.89
N GLN A 374 -21.24 6.28 17.13
CA GLN A 374 -21.91 7.20 18.06
C GLN A 374 -21.02 8.35 18.52
N HIS A 375 -19.72 8.10 18.70
CA HIS A 375 -18.76 9.12 19.10
C HIS A 375 -18.14 9.89 17.94
N SER A 376 -18.55 9.61 16.70
CA SER A 376 -18.12 10.34 15.51
C SER A 376 -19.10 11.43 15.11
N SER A 377 -18.66 12.40 14.30
CA SER A 377 -19.57 13.35 13.62
C SER A 377 -20.21 12.77 12.36
N PHE A 378 -20.19 11.44 12.16
CA PHE A 378 -20.63 10.78 10.93
C PHE A 378 -22.09 11.09 10.53
N LYS A 379 -22.98 11.36 11.49
CA LYS A 379 -24.35 11.81 11.16
C LYS A 379 -24.34 13.10 10.32
N GLN A 380 -23.47 14.06 10.65
CA GLN A 380 -23.32 15.29 9.88
C GLN A 380 -22.74 15.00 8.48
N ALA A 381 -21.78 14.07 8.40
CA ALA A 381 -21.26 13.61 7.11
C ALA A 381 -22.35 12.98 6.23
N LEU A 382 -23.26 12.17 6.80
CA LEU A 382 -24.41 11.62 6.07
C LEU A 382 -25.35 12.70 5.55
N GLU A 383 -25.66 13.72 6.35
CA GLU A 383 -26.49 14.84 5.91
C GLU A 383 -25.85 15.56 4.71
N LYS A 384 -24.52 15.75 4.72
CA LYS A 384 -23.77 16.30 3.56
C LYS A 384 -23.82 15.40 2.34
N ILE A 385 -23.66 14.10 2.53
CA ILE A 385 -23.72 13.12 1.43
C ILE A 385 -25.10 13.15 0.77
N HIS A 386 -26.18 13.24 1.55
CA HIS A 386 -27.53 13.38 1.01
C HIS A 386 -27.69 14.68 0.21
N GLU A 387 -27.28 15.82 0.76
CA GLU A 387 -27.33 17.11 0.06
C GLU A 387 -26.56 17.08 -1.26
N LEU A 388 -25.32 16.56 -1.25
CA LEU A 388 -24.52 16.42 -2.47
C LEU A 388 -25.16 15.48 -3.49
N THR A 389 -25.78 14.39 -3.02
CA THR A 389 -26.50 13.46 -3.89
C THR A 389 -27.69 14.15 -4.55
N GLU A 390 -28.46 14.95 -3.81
CA GLU A 390 -29.58 15.73 -4.35
C GLU A 390 -29.13 16.79 -5.36
N ILE A 391 -27.98 17.44 -5.12
CA ILE A 391 -27.39 18.42 -6.04
C ILE A 391 -26.95 17.76 -7.35
N LEU A 392 -26.34 16.57 -7.27
CA LEU A 392 -25.76 15.87 -8.41
C LEU A 392 -26.74 15.00 -9.19
N GLN A 393 -27.85 14.61 -8.57
CA GLN A 393 -28.92 13.88 -9.24
C GLN A 393 -29.56 14.74 -10.35
N PRO A 394 -29.90 14.15 -11.49
CA PRO A 394 -30.56 14.88 -12.56
C PRO A 394 -31.93 15.35 -12.10
N LYS A 395 -32.16 16.67 -12.12
CA LYS A 395 -33.48 17.24 -11.94
C LYS A 395 -34.26 17.02 -13.23
N VAL A 396 -35.32 16.22 -13.17
CA VAL A 396 -36.30 16.11 -14.26
C VAL A 396 -37.00 17.47 -14.35
N GLY A 397 -36.74 18.21 -15.42
CA GLY A 397 -37.33 19.51 -15.72
C GLY A 397 -38.24 19.44 -16.92
#